data_AF-A0A520MT74-F1
#
_entry.id   AF-A0A520MT74-F1
#
_cell.length_a   1.000
_cell.length_b   1.000
_cell.length_c   1.000
_cell.angle_alpha   90.00
_cell.angle_beta   90.00
_cell.angle_gamma   90.00
#
_symmetry.space_group_name_H-M   'P 1'
#
loop_
_entity.id
_entity.type
_entity.pdbx_description
1 polymer ?
#
loop_
_entity_poly.entity_id
_entity_poly.type
_entity_poly.pdbx_seq_one_letter_code
_entity_poly.pdbx_strand_id
1 'polypeptide(L)'
;MNTNRIFGIFIAVTILIWVLIFALSPQPKYQQTKNISIPELPEPLVDQDKLKKIEFKEVENDFLKIDTTDTLPSAKERVDKIDFNLYVYKIGAFGSSTTISNVVKAFNDAGFPAFTEQNKSNKNLTNVLVGPFASKKDIEENKKILNQIAGIEVGEVMAWNP
;
A
#
# COMPACT_ATOMS: atom_id res chain seq x y z
N MET A 1 47.46 -16.49 36.07
CA MET A 1 46.19 -16.82 35.37
C MET A 1 46.53 -17.24 33.94
N ASN A 2 45.91 -18.29 33.39
CA ASN A 2 46.22 -18.77 32.02
C ASN A 2 45.85 -17.70 30.97
N THR A 3 46.68 -17.50 29.95
CA THR A 3 46.50 -16.49 28.89
C THR A 3 45.15 -16.66 28.19
N ASN A 4 44.77 -17.89 27.86
CA ASN A 4 43.48 -18.21 27.24
C ASN A 4 42.29 -17.79 28.12
N ARG A 5 42.44 -17.86 29.44
CA ARG A 5 41.41 -17.44 30.40
C ARG A 5 41.32 -15.91 30.50
N ILE A 6 42.44 -15.20 30.36
CA ILE A 6 42.46 -13.73 30.30
C ILE A 6 41.75 -13.25 29.02
N PHE A 7 42.04 -13.85 27.86
CA PHE A 7 41.38 -13.52 26.59
C PHE A 7 39.88 -13.81 26.63
N GLY A 8 39.46 -14.94 27.19
CA GLY A 8 38.05 -15.27 27.34
C GLY A 8 37.28 -14.27 28.20
N ILE A 9 37.87 -13.80 29.31
CA ILE A 9 37.27 -12.77 30.16
C ILE A 9 37.15 -11.45 29.41
N PHE A 10 38.19 -11.05 28.67
CA PHE A 10 38.16 -9.80 27.90
C PHE A 10 37.00 -9.82 26.89
N ILE A 11 36.87 -10.88 26.10
CA ILE A 11 35.79 -11.03 25.12
C ILE A 11 34.40 -10.97 25.80
N ALA A 12 34.22 -11.71 26.91
CA ALA A 12 32.95 -11.72 27.63
C ALA A 12 32.56 -10.33 28.16
N VAL A 13 33.52 -9.59 28.73
CA VAL A 13 33.30 -8.23 29.22
C VAL A 13 32.97 -7.27 28.06
N THR A 14 33.62 -7.43 26.91
CA THR A 14 33.37 -6.57 25.75
C THR A 14 31.95 -6.77 25.19
N ILE A 15 31.49 -8.02 25.11
CA ILE A 15 30.11 -8.33 24.68
C ILE A 15 29.09 -7.81 25.69
N LEU A 16 29.36 -7.98 27.00
CA LEU A 16 28.49 -7.47 28.07
C LEU A 16 28.29 -5.95 27.96
N ILE A 17 29.36 -5.19 27.76
CA ILE A 17 29.31 -3.73 27.61
C ILE A 17 28.47 -3.34 26.38
N TRP A 18 28.63 -4.05 25.26
CA TRP A 18 27.83 -3.81 24.06
C TRP A 18 26.34 -4.03 24.29
N VAL A 19 25.95 -5.09 24.99
CA VAL A 19 24.55 -5.38 25.32
C VAL A 19 23.99 -4.29 26.24
N LEU A 20 24.74 -3.85 27.25
CA LEU A 20 24.32 -2.78 28.16
C LEU A 20 24.08 -1.45 27.43
N ILE A 21 24.92 -1.10 26.45
CA ILE A 21 24.78 0.15 25.70
C ILE A 21 23.68 0.07 24.65
N PHE A 22 23.55 -1.03 23.90
CA PHE A 22 22.68 -1.05 22.72
C PHE A 22 21.33 -1.76 22.92
N ALA A 23 21.26 -2.78 23.79
CA ALA A 23 20.01 -3.48 24.04
C ALA A 23 19.20 -2.85 25.19
N LEU A 24 19.89 -2.26 26.17
CA LEU A 24 19.28 -1.72 27.39
C LEU A 24 19.21 -0.18 27.42
N SER A 25 19.86 0.55 26.50
CA SER A 25 19.66 1.99 26.44
C SER A 25 18.25 2.33 25.92
N PRO A 26 17.59 3.34 26.50
CA PRO A 26 16.26 3.74 26.06
C PRO A 26 16.34 4.21 24.61
N GLN A 27 15.55 3.58 23.73
CA GLN A 27 15.50 3.97 22.33
C GLN A 27 15.01 5.42 22.22
N PRO A 28 15.64 6.29 21.40
CA PRO A 28 15.29 7.70 21.30
C PRO A 28 13.83 7.93 20.89
N LYS A 29 13.20 6.95 20.24
CA LYS A 29 11.77 6.95 19.87
C LYS A 29 10.80 7.03 21.05
N TYR A 30 11.23 6.73 22.28
CA TYR A 30 10.37 6.76 23.48
C TYR A 30 10.68 7.93 24.42
N GLN A 31 11.49 8.90 23.98
CA GLN A 31 11.68 10.14 24.74
C GLN A 31 10.38 10.97 24.68
N GLN A 32 9.87 11.36 25.85
CA GLN A 32 8.59 12.07 25.97
C GLN A 32 8.56 13.34 25.10
N THR A 33 7.46 13.50 24.37
CA THR A 33 7.13 14.71 23.61
C THR A 33 7.17 15.92 24.52
N LYS A 34 8.00 16.90 24.15
CA LYS A 34 8.11 18.21 24.79
C LYS A 34 6.73 18.86 24.82
N ASN A 35 6.18 19.11 26.02
CA ASN A 35 4.88 19.76 26.17
C ASN A 35 4.96 21.18 25.58
N ILE A 36 4.23 21.39 24.49
CA ILE A 36 4.06 22.70 23.86
C ILE A 36 2.87 23.36 24.55
N SER A 37 3.11 24.46 25.26
CA SER A 37 2.03 25.30 25.80
C SER A 37 1.42 26.08 24.64
N ILE A 38 0.18 25.74 24.29
CA ILE A 38 -0.61 26.47 23.30
C ILE A 38 -1.21 27.69 24.02
N PRO A 39 -0.97 28.93 23.57
CA PRO A 39 -1.60 30.10 24.14
C PRO A 39 -3.10 30.09 23.88
N GLU A 40 -3.89 30.33 24.91
CA GLU A 40 -5.35 30.44 24.79
C GLU A 40 -5.73 31.66 23.96
N LEU A 41 -6.66 31.45 23.04
CA LEU A 41 -7.14 32.48 22.13
C LEU A 41 -8.06 33.43 22.93
N PRO A 42 -7.91 34.76 22.81
CA PRO A 42 -8.77 35.69 23.53
C PRO A 42 -10.22 35.54 23.08
N GLU A 43 -11.14 35.53 24.04
CA GLU A 43 -12.57 35.45 23.76
C GLU A 43 -13.02 36.71 22.98
N PRO A 44 -13.86 36.55 21.94
CA PRO A 44 -14.33 37.67 21.15
C PRO A 44 -15.28 38.53 21.99
N LEU A 45 -14.91 39.79 22.21
CA LEU A 45 -15.76 40.77 22.87
C LEU A 45 -16.84 41.24 21.87
N VAL A 46 -18.01 40.60 21.91
CA VAL A 46 -19.18 41.03 21.14
C VAL A 46 -19.99 42.01 21.99
N ASP A 47 -19.97 43.28 21.60
CA ASP A 47 -20.80 44.34 22.18
C ASP A 47 -22.28 44.11 21.81
N GLN A 48 -23.02 43.47 22.73
CA GLN A 48 -24.42 43.09 22.53
C GLN A 48 -25.36 44.31 22.44
N ASP A 49 -24.94 45.48 22.93
CA ASP A 49 -25.76 46.70 22.95
C ASP A 49 -25.87 47.36 21.57
N LYS A 50 -25.05 46.93 20.60
CA LYS A 50 -25.06 47.39 19.21
C LYS A 50 -25.86 46.52 18.25
N LEU A 51 -26.48 45.44 18.74
CA LEU A 51 -27.29 44.57 17.90
C LEU A 51 -28.63 45.24 17.58
N LYS A 52 -28.70 45.92 16.43
CA LYS A 52 -29.99 46.35 15.86
C LYS A 52 -30.87 45.12 15.67
N LYS A 53 -32.06 45.14 16.27
CA LYS A 53 -33.09 44.13 16.05
C LYS A 53 -33.40 44.07 14.54
N ILE A 54 -33.01 42.97 13.91
CA ILE A 54 -33.31 42.70 12.51
C ILE A 54 -34.79 42.32 12.45
N GLU A 55 -35.63 43.17 11.85
CA GLU A 55 -37.00 42.76 11.51
C GLU A 55 -36.97 41.94 10.24
N PHE A 56 -37.46 40.70 10.32
CA PHE A 56 -37.60 39.82 9.18
C PHE A 56 -38.78 40.29 8.34
N LYS A 57 -38.50 40.78 7.12
CA LYS A 57 -39.53 40.90 6.09
C LYS A 57 -39.69 39.53 5.45
N GLU A 58 -40.88 38.93 5.60
CA GLU A 58 -41.24 37.70 4.89
C GLU A 58 -41.15 37.96 3.38
N VAL A 59 -40.38 37.12 2.69
CA VAL A 59 -40.22 37.19 1.24
C VAL A 59 -41.56 36.76 0.63
N GLU A 60 -42.13 37.61 -0.21
CA GLU A 60 -43.35 37.28 -0.96
C GLU A 60 -43.09 36.01 -1.79
N ASN A 61 -43.95 35.00 -1.61
CA ASN A 61 -43.82 33.67 -2.22
C ASN A 61 -44.07 33.73 -3.74
N ASP A 62 -43.20 34.40 -4.49
CA ASP A 62 -43.04 34.10 -5.90
C ASP A 62 -42.27 32.78 -5.99
N PHE A 63 -43.03 31.69 -6.10
CA PHE A 63 -42.53 30.34 -6.33
C PHE A 63 -41.77 30.30 -7.67
N LEU A 64 -40.51 30.73 -7.67
CA LEU A 64 -39.58 30.34 -8.70
C LEU A 64 -39.55 28.82 -8.69
N LYS A 65 -40.01 28.20 -9.78
CA LYS A 65 -39.87 26.74 -9.97
C LYS A 65 -38.40 26.44 -10.15
N ILE A 66 -37.71 26.23 -9.04
CA ILE A 66 -36.33 25.74 -9.03
C ILE A 66 -36.43 24.26 -9.38
N ASP A 67 -35.80 23.87 -10.48
CA ASP A 67 -35.68 22.45 -10.82
C ASP A 67 -34.76 21.78 -9.79
N THR A 68 -35.37 21.03 -8.89
CA THR A 68 -34.68 20.27 -7.83
C THR A 68 -34.45 18.81 -8.23
N THR A 69 -34.64 18.45 -9.51
CA THR A 69 -34.37 17.08 -9.95
C THR A 69 -32.88 16.76 -9.88
N ASP A 70 -32.53 15.78 -9.03
CA ASP A 70 -31.17 15.29 -8.91
C ASP A 70 -30.83 14.45 -10.16
N THR A 71 -30.10 15.07 -11.07
CA THR A 71 -29.59 14.45 -12.30
C THR A 71 -28.17 13.88 -12.13
N LEU A 72 -27.57 14.02 -10.94
CA LEU A 72 -26.23 13.53 -10.69
C LEU A 72 -26.29 12.03 -10.33
N PRO A 73 -25.48 11.18 -10.99
CA PRO A 73 -25.42 9.78 -10.61
C PRO A 73 -24.86 9.67 -9.20
N SER A 74 -25.55 8.89 -8.37
CA SER A 74 -25.17 8.64 -6.98
C SER A 74 -23.75 8.10 -6.87
N ALA A 75 -23.09 8.33 -5.73
CA ALA A 75 -21.75 7.79 -5.49
C ALA A 75 -21.70 6.25 -5.68
N LYS A 76 -22.77 5.55 -5.27
CA LYS A 76 -22.91 4.11 -5.51
C LYS A 76 -22.91 3.76 -7.00
N GLU A 77 -23.71 4.46 -7.81
CA GLU A 77 -23.78 4.22 -9.25
C GLU A 77 -22.45 4.49 -9.96
N ARG A 78 -21.67 5.46 -9.46
CA ARG A 78 -20.33 5.76 -9.98
C ARG A 78 -19.32 4.65 -9.67
N VAL A 79 -19.36 4.10 -8.45
CA VAL A 79 -18.45 3.05 -7.98
C VAL A 79 -18.78 1.69 -8.58
N ASP A 80 -20.06 1.36 -8.74
CA ASP A 80 -20.52 0.09 -9.32
C ASP A 80 -20.01 -0.12 -10.77
N LYS A 81 -19.61 0.94 -11.47
CA LYS A 81 -19.08 0.90 -12.84
C LYS A 81 -17.55 0.73 -12.91
N ILE A 82 -16.85 0.79 -11.78
CA ILE A 82 -15.38 0.73 -11.73
C ILE A 82 -14.95 -0.71 -11.43
N ASP A 83 -14.07 -1.24 -12.27
CA ASP A 83 -13.39 -2.50 -12.01
C ASP A 83 -12.19 -2.27 -11.08
N PHE A 84 -12.31 -2.74 -9.83
CA PHE A 84 -11.24 -2.66 -8.83
C PHE A 84 -10.35 -3.92 -8.80
N ASN A 85 -10.57 -4.87 -9.71
CA ASN A 85 -9.74 -6.05 -9.76
C ASN A 85 -8.33 -5.71 -10.25
N LEU A 86 -7.35 -6.38 -9.66
CA LEU A 86 -6.02 -6.46 -10.23
C LEU A 86 -5.93 -7.71 -11.11
N TYR A 87 -4.98 -7.69 -12.04
CA TYR A 87 -4.79 -8.79 -12.99
C TYR A 87 -3.36 -9.28 -12.98
N VAL A 88 -3.17 -10.57 -13.21
CA VAL A 88 -1.86 -11.17 -13.38
C VAL A 88 -1.81 -11.97 -14.66
N TYR A 89 -0.63 -12.05 -15.25
CA TYR A 89 -0.36 -12.90 -16.40
C TYR A 89 0.39 -14.15 -15.95
N LYS A 90 -0.29 -15.29 -15.97
CA LYS A 90 0.28 -16.59 -15.67
C LYS A 90 0.98 -17.14 -16.90
N ILE A 91 2.30 -17.21 -16.81
CA ILE A 91 3.14 -17.69 -17.92
C ILE A 91 3.23 -19.22 -17.97
N GLY A 92 2.83 -19.91 -16.90
CA GLY A 92 2.90 -21.36 -16.82
C GLY A 92 3.06 -21.88 -15.39
N ALA A 93 3.19 -23.20 -15.29
CA ALA A 93 3.45 -23.91 -14.05
C ALA A 93 4.69 -24.80 -14.23
N PHE A 94 5.66 -24.69 -13.34
CA PHE A 94 6.98 -25.29 -13.48
C PHE A 94 7.28 -26.21 -12.29
N GLY A 95 7.96 -27.33 -12.52
CA GLY A 95 8.43 -28.23 -11.46
C GLY A 95 9.88 -27.98 -11.04
N SER A 96 10.64 -27.16 -11.79
CA SER A 96 12.06 -26.91 -11.55
C SER A 96 12.26 -25.57 -10.83
N SER A 97 12.81 -25.63 -9.62
CA SER A 97 13.14 -24.44 -8.83
C SER A 97 14.10 -23.48 -9.55
N THR A 98 15.10 -24.03 -10.26
CA THR A 98 16.06 -23.22 -11.04
C THR A 98 15.36 -22.50 -12.19
N THR A 99 14.45 -23.16 -12.90
CA THR A 99 13.68 -22.54 -13.99
C THR A 99 12.80 -21.42 -13.45
N ILE A 100 12.12 -21.66 -12.34
CA ILE A 100 11.27 -20.67 -11.67
C ILE A 100 12.10 -19.43 -11.31
N SER A 101 13.24 -19.62 -10.62
CA SER A 101 14.09 -18.51 -10.18
C SER A 101 14.63 -17.69 -11.37
N ASN A 102 15.07 -18.36 -12.44
CA ASN A 102 15.58 -17.68 -13.64
C ASN A 102 14.50 -16.85 -14.34
N VAL A 103 13.30 -17.41 -14.49
CA VAL A 103 12.20 -16.72 -15.17
C VAL A 103 11.70 -15.55 -14.34
N VAL A 104 11.51 -15.73 -13.03
CA VAL A 104 11.13 -14.63 -12.12
C VAL A 104 12.18 -13.51 -12.16
N LYS A 105 13.46 -13.86 -12.16
CA LYS A 105 14.54 -12.88 -12.30
C LYS A 105 14.47 -12.14 -13.64
N ALA A 106 14.27 -12.85 -14.75
CA ALA A 106 14.18 -12.24 -16.08
C ALA A 106 13.04 -11.21 -16.18
N PHE A 107 11.88 -11.49 -15.58
CA PHE A 107 10.79 -10.53 -15.51
C PHE A 107 11.13 -9.31 -14.64
N ASN A 108 11.66 -9.54 -13.44
CA ASN A 108 12.04 -8.46 -12.52
C ASN A 108 13.12 -7.55 -13.13
N ASP A 109 14.12 -8.12 -13.80
CA ASP A 109 15.17 -7.38 -14.51
C ASP A 109 14.60 -6.56 -15.69
N ALA A 110 13.53 -7.04 -16.31
CA ALA A 110 12.81 -6.35 -17.38
C ALA A 110 11.78 -5.31 -16.87
N GLY A 111 11.68 -5.12 -15.55
CA GLY A 111 10.76 -4.15 -14.93
C GLY A 111 9.32 -4.66 -14.76
N PHE A 112 9.07 -5.95 -14.94
CA PHE A 112 7.78 -6.58 -14.67
C PHE A 112 7.85 -7.37 -13.37
N PRO A 113 7.17 -6.94 -12.29
CA PRO A 113 7.15 -7.72 -11.06
C PRO A 113 6.61 -9.13 -11.30
N ALA A 114 7.32 -10.14 -10.80
CA ALA A 114 6.90 -11.53 -10.92
C ALA A 114 7.05 -12.27 -9.59
N PHE A 115 6.11 -13.18 -9.33
CA PHE A 115 6.05 -13.98 -8.12
C PHE A 115 5.49 -15.37 -8.41
N THR A 116 5.49 -16.23 -7.39
CA THR A 116 5.12 -17.63 -7.49
C THR A 116 3.91 -17.96 -6.63
N GLU A 117 3.02 -18.81 -7.12
CA GLU A 117 1.92 -19.38 -6.36
C GLU A 117 1.94 -20.90 -6.49
N GLN A 118 1.71 -21.62 -5.39
CA GLN A 118 1.59 -23.09 -5.43
C GLN A 118 0.43 -23.49 -6.35
N ASN A 119 0.67 -24.39 -7.31
CA ASN A 119 -0.41 -24.82 -8.19
C ASN A 119 -1.46 -25.65 -7.42
N LYS A 120 -2.73 -25.23 -7.50
CA LYS A 120 -3.85 -25.84 -6.77
C LYS A 120 -4.20 -27.25 -7.27
N SER A 121 -4.06 -27.48 -8.58
CA SER A 121 -4.37 -28.77 -9.21
C SER A 121 -3.24 -29.78 -9.05
N ASN A 122 -1.98 -29.33 -9.05
CA ASN A 122 -0.81 -30.19 -8.91
C ASN A 122 0.21 -29.56 -7.95
N LYS A 123 0.32 -30.10 -6.75
CA LYS A 123 1.24 -29.60 -5.70
C LYS A 123 2.73 -29.76 -6.04
N ASN A 124 3.09 -30.50 -7.09
CA ASN A 124 4.47 -30.61 -7.55
C ASN A 124 4.86 -29.50 -8.53
N LEU A 125 3.92 -28.65 -8.92
CA LEU A 125 4.14 -27.53 -9.83
C LEU A 125 3.92 -26.19 -9.11
N THR A 126 4.68 -25.20 -9.51
CA THR A 126 4.56 -23.82 -9.03
C THR A 126 4.20 -22.93 -10.20
N ASN A 127 3.09 -22.20 -10.08
CA ASN A 127 2.70 -21.19 -11.05
C ASN A 127 3.65 -19.99 -10.94
N VAL A 128 4.04 -19.44 -12.07
CA VAL A 128 4.73 -18.14 -12.14
C VAL A 128 3.76 -17.12 -12.70
N LEU A 129 3.57 -16.04 -11.93
CA LEU A 129 2.62 -14.98 -12.17
C LEU A 129 3.38 -13.67 -12.34
N VAL A 130 3.02 -12.90 -13.37
CA VAL A 130 3.58 -11.58 -13.65
C VAL A 130 2.51 -10.53 -13.37
N GLY A 131 2.86 -9.46 -12.67
CA GLY A 131 1.95 -8.40 -12.25
C GLY A 131 2.11 -8.05 -10.76
N PRO A 132 1.14 -7.35 -10.16
CA PRO A 132 -0.20 -7.07 -10.69
C PRO A 132 -0.27 -5.93 -11.73
N PHE A 133 -1.25 -6.03 -12.62
CA PHE A 133 -1.65 -5.04 -13.61
C PHE A 133 -3.00 -4.42 -13.23
N ALA A 134 -3.20 -3.14 -13.53
CA ALA A 134 -4.43 -2.42 -13.21
C ALA A 134 -5.60 -2.80 -14.14
N SER A 135 -5.30 -3.30 -15.35
CA SER A 135 -6.31 -3.76 -16.29
C SER A 135 -5.83 -4.94 -17.12
N LYS A 136 -6.78 -5.71 -17.67
CA LYS A 136 -6.47 -6.74 -18.69
C LYS A 136 -5.82 -6.16 -19.94
N LYS A 137 -6.15 -4.91 -20.27
CA LYS A 137 -5.62 -4.20 -21.43
C LYS A 137 -4.11 -3.99 -21.31
N ASP A 138 -3.61 -3.66 -20.12
CA ASP A 138 -2.17 -3.50 -19.86
C ASP A 138 -1.41 -4.80 -20.16
N ILE A 139 -2.01 -5.95 -19.85
CA ILE A 139 -1.43 -7.27 -20.17
C ILE A 139 -1.43 -7.48 -21.69
N GLU A 140 -2.53 -7.21 -22.38
CA GLU A 140 -2.62 -7.41 -23.84
C GLU A 140 -1.64 -6.51 -24.61
N GLU A 141 -1.46 -5.26 -24.18
CA GLU A 141 -0.49 -4.34 -24.78
C GLU A 141 0.97 -4.80 -24.60
N ASN A 142 1.26 -5.48 -23.48
CA ASN A 142 2.60 -5.99 -23.17
C ASN A 142 2.81 -7.47 -23.54
N LYS A 143 1.77 -8.16 -24.00
CA LYS A 143 1.73 -9.63 -24.17
C LYS A 143 2.88 -10.19 -24.99
N LYS A 144 3.24 -9.51 -26.07
CA LYS A 144 4.36 -9.91 -26.93
C LYS A 144 5.68 -9.94 -26.16
N ILE A 145 5.96 -8.90 -25.37
CA ILE A 145 7.17 -8.81 -24.55
C ILE A 145 7.11 -9.85 -23.41
N LEU A 146 5.96 -9.98 -22.75
CA LEU A 146 5.78 -10.96 -21.67
C LEU A 146 6.05 -12.40 -22.16
N ASN A 147 5.50 -12.75 -23.33
CA ASN A 147 5.70 -14.04 -23.98
C ASN A 147 7.18 -14.25 -24.38
N GLN A 148 7.82 -13.22 -24.91
CA GLN A 148 9.23 -13.27 -25.30
C GLN A 148 10.15 -13.51 -24.10
N ILE A 149 9.90 -12.84 -22.96
CA ILE A 149 10.68 -13.03 -21.72
C ILE A 149 10.50 -14.45 -21.19
N ALA A 150 9.27 -14.97 -21.19
CA ALA A 150 8.97 -16.32 -20.71
C ALA A 150 9.39 -17.42 -21.70
N GLY A 151 9.63 -17.09 -22.97
CA GLY A 151 9.88 -18.08 -24.03
C GLY A 151 8.65 -18.94 -24.34
N ILE A 152 7.45 -18.36 -24.28
CA ILE A 152 6.17 -19.06 -24.52
C ILE A 152 5.39 -18.40 -25.65
N GLU A 153 4.45 -19.12 -26.26
CA GLU A 153 3.55 -18.57 -27.27
C GLU A 153 2.33 -17.87 -26.65
N VAL A 154 1.81 -18.41 -25.54
CA VAL A 154 0.60 -17.93 -24.88
C VAL A 154 0.67 -18.18 -23.38
N GLY A 155 0.20 -17.21 -22.61
CA GLY A 155 -0.07 -17.31 -21.17
C GLY A 155 -1.53 -16.99 -20.87
N GLU A 156 -1.88 -17.03 -19.60
CA GLU A 156 -3.26 -16.91 -19.11
C GLU A 156 -3.44 -15.62 -18.31
N VAL A 157 -4.45 -14.81 -18.66
CA VAL A 157 -4.83 -13.63 -17.87
C VAL A 157 -5.77 -14.05 -16.75
N MET A 158 -5.42 -13.74 -15.51
CA MET A 158 -6.21 -14.07 -14.33
C MET A 158 -6.52 -12.82 -13.51
N ALA A 159 -7.73 -12.73 -12.95
CA ALA A 159 -7.99 -11.78 -11.88
C ALA A 159 -7.21 -12.21 -10.64
N TRP A 160 -6.58 -11.24 -9.98
CA TRP A 160 -5.77 -11.45 -8.80
C TRP A 160 -6.33 -10.66 -7.64
N ASN A 161 -6.57 -11.39 -6.55
CA ASN A 161 -6.94 -10.80 -5.28
C ASN A 161 -5.84 -11.19 -4.27
N PRO A 162 -5.01 -10.24 -3.82
CA PRO A 162 -3.93 -10.49 -2.88
C PRO A 162 -4.41 -11.08 -1.54
#